data_AF-A0A965VFG1-F1
#
_entry.id   AF-A0A965VFG1-F1
#
_cell.length_a   1.000
_cell.length_b   1.000
_cell.length_c   1.000
_cell.angle_alpha   90.00
_cell.angle_beta   90.00
_cell.angle_gamma   90.00
#
_symmetry.space_group_name_H-M   'P 1'
#
loop_
_entity.id
_entity.type
_entity.pdbx_description
1 polymer ?
#
loop_
_entity_poly.entity_id
_entity_poly.type
_entity_poly.pdbx_seq_one_letter_code
_entity_poly.pdbx_strand_id
1 'polypeptide(L)' 'FGGPHGKKFMAGNFKRLLEKISTYDSFKQKEVLNTSLIEWQGVHEQVDDVLVIGVKMT' A
#
# COMPACT_ATOMS: atom_id res chain seq x y z
N PHE A 1 -2.75 14.25 -4.03
CA PHE A 1 -4.07 14.49 -3.43
C PHE A 1 -4.90 13.28 -3.78
N GLY A 2 -5.59 12.67 -2.83
CA GLY A 2 -6.26 11.37 -3.02
C GLY A 2 -6.53 10.69 -1.68
N GLY A 3 -7.46 9.74 -1.65
CA GLY A 3 -7.96 9.06 -0.46
C GLY A 3 -8.82 9.88 0.50
N PRO A 4 -9.22 9.32 1.66
CA PRO A 4 -10.22 9.93 2.52
C PRO A 4 -9.85 11.38 2.88
N HIS A 5 -10.71 12.32 2.50
CA HIS A 5 -10.51 13.77 2.65
C HIS A 5 -9.33 14.37 1.85
N GLY A 6 -8.94 13.75 0.74
CA GLY A 6 -7.89 14.23 -0.17
C GLY A 6 -6.46 14.08 0.36
N LYS A 7 -6.25 13.33 1.45
CA LYS A 7 -4.96 13.19 2.14
C LYS A 7 -4.09 12.06 1.58
N LYS A 8 -2.87 12.41 1.17
CA LYS A 8 -1.82 11.47 0.70
C LYS A 8 -1.64 10.28 1.66
N PHE A 9 -1.35 9.10 1.10
CA PHE A 9 -0.90 7.94 1.87
C PHE A 9 0.54 8.19 2.36
N MET A 10 0.66 8.91 3.47
CA MET A 10 1.94 9.36 4.01
C MET A 10 2.86 8.18 4.36
N ALA A 11 4.17 8.38 4.32
CA ALA A 11 5.18 7.35 4.60
C ALA A 11 4.98 6.62 5.95
N GLY A 12 4.47 7.31 6.97
CA GLY A 12 4.19 6.69 8.27
C GLY A 12 3.08 5.62 8.22
N ASN A 13 2.07 5.78 7.37
CA ASN A 13 1.02 4.78 7.19
C ASN A 13 1.53 3.59 6.38
N PHE A 14 2.34 3.85 5.35
CA PHE A 14 2.99 2.80 4.58
C PHE A 14 3.94 1.96 5.42
N LYS A 15 4.76 2.58 6.27
CA LYS A 15 5.62 1.87 7.22
C LYS A 15 4.83 0.94 8.15
N ARG A 16 3.76 1.44 8.77
CA ARG A 16 2.89 0.61 9.65
C ARG A 16 2.24 -0.55 8.89
N LEU A 17 1.85 -0.33 7.63
CA LEU A 17 1.31 -1.39 6.78
C LEU A 17 2.37 -2.48 6.53
N LEU A 18 3.59 -2.10 6.16
CA LEU A 18 4.69 -3.03 5.93
C LEU A 18 5.05 -3.82 7.20
N GLU A 19 5.11 -3.17 8.36
CA GLU A 19 5.34 -3.83 9.65
C GLU A 19 4.26 -4.88 9.94
N LYS A 20 2.98 -4.54 9.73
CA LYS A 20 1.83 -5.43 9.95
C LYS A 20 1.87 -6.69 9.07
N ILE A 21 2.31 -6.57 7.82
CA ILE A 21 2.31 -7.68 6.85
C ILE A 21 3.66 -8.41 6.77
N SER A 22 4.68 -7.97 7.52
CA SER A 22 6.06 -8.47 7.42
C SER A 22 6.22 -9.99 7.60
N THR A 23 5.33 -10.61 8.38
CA THR A 23 5.34 -12.06 8.67
C THR A 23 4.56 -12.89 7.66
N TYR A 24 3.83 -12.25 6.74
CA TYR A 24 3.05 -12.95 5.73
C TYR A 24 3.95 -13.48 4.61
N ASP A 25 3.50 -14.53 3.92
CA ASP A 25 4.16 -14.94 2.67
C ASP A 25 4.04 -13.85 1.60
N SER A 26 4.93 -13.87 0.61
CA SER A 26 5.02 -12.81 -0.40
C SER A 26 3.73 -12.64 -1.22
N PHE A 27 2.94 -13.71 -1.41
CA PHE A 27 1.69 -13.62 -2.13
C PHE A 27 0.66 -12.82 -1.33
N LYS A 28 0.49 -13.17 -0.05
CA LYS A 28 -0.40 -12.45 0.86
C LYS A 28 0.04 -11.01 1.12
N GLN A 29 1.35 -10.74 1.20
CA GLN A 29 1.85 -9.36 1.28
C GLN A 29 1.43 -8.53 0.06
N LYS A 30 1.60 -9.09 -1.16
CA LYS A 30 1.20 -8.44 -2.40
C LYS A 30 -0.30 -8.14 -2.43
N GLU A 31 -1.12 -9.10 -2.02
CA GLU A 31 -2.58 -8.93 -1.94
C GLU A 31 -2.95 -7.78 -0.99
N VAL A 32 -2.42 -7.78 0.23
CA VAL A 32 -2.73 -6.73 1.22
C VAL A 32 -2.26 -5.36 0.74
N LEU A 33 -1.09 -5.26 0.10
CA LEU A 33 -0.60 -4.00 -0.47
C LEU A 33 -1.53 -3.47 -1.56
N ASN A 34 -1.97 -4.34 -2.47
CA ASN A 34 -2.86 -3.96 -3.57
C ASN A 34 -4.24 -3.52 -3.05
N THR A 35 -4.84 -4.30 -2.15
CA THR A 35 -6.12 -3.97 -1.53
C THR A 35 -6.04 -2.67 -0.75
N SER A 36 -4.97 -2.48 0.05
CA SER A 36 -4.78 -1.24 0.82
C SER A 36 -4.64 -0.01 -0.08
N LEU A 37 -3.97 -0.15 -1.24
CA LEU A 37 -3.84 0.92 -2.22
C LEU A 37 -5.20 1.28 -2.84
N ILE A 38 -5.96 0.28 -3.29
CA ILE A 38 -7.30 0.47 -3.89
C ILE A 38 -8.27 1.08 -2.89
N GLU A 39 -8.31 0.56 -1.66
CA GLU A 39 -9.16 1.08 -0.59
C GLU A 39 -8.80 2.51 -0.21
N TRP A 40 -7.50 2.81 -0.11
CA TRP A 40 -7.06 4.17 0.16
C TRP A 40 -7.38 5.10 -1.01
N GLN A 41 -7.18 4.70 -2.26
CA GLN A 41 -7.51 5.51 -3.43
C GLN A 41 -9.02 5.80 -3.50
N GLY A 42 -9.85 4.81 -3.21
CA GLY A 42 -11.31 4.93 -3.22
C GLY A 42 -11.83 5.36 -4.59
N VAL A 43 -12.66 6.40 -4.63
CA VAL A 43 -13.24 6.95 -5.87
C VAL A 43 -12.35 7.99 -6.55
N HIS A 44 -11.16 8.28 -5.98
CA HIS A 44 -10.27 9.28 -6.53
C HIS A 44 -9.49 8.73 -7.73
N GLU A 45 -9.33 9.55 -8.76
CA GLU A 45 -8.54 9.20 -9.93
C GLU A 45 -7.06 9.04 -9.55
N GLN A 46 -6.38 8.09 -10.18
CA GLN A 46 -4.95 7.91 -10.01
C GLN A 46 -4.21 9.02 -10.77
N VAL A 47 -3.35 9.75 -10.07
CA VAL A 47 -2.63 10.90 -10.62
C VAL A 47 -1.20 10.59 -11.06
N ASP A 48 -0.62 9.49 -10.57
CA ASP A 48 0.78 9.10 -10.77
C ASP A 48 0.91 7.57 -10.84
N ASP A 49 1.98 7.07 -11.48
CA ASP A 49 2.34 5.66 -11.50
C ASP A 49 2.82 5.18 -10.11
N VAL A 50 2.50 3.94 -9.75
CA VAL A 50 2.90 3.32 -8.46
C VAL A 50 3.55 1.97 -8.70
N LEU A 51 4.78 1.79 -8.19
CA LEU A 51 5.52 0.53 -8.22
C LEU A 51 6.05 0.19 -6.82
N VAL A 52 5.77 -1.03 -6.36
CA VAL A 52 6.32 -1.59 -5.12
C VAL A 52 6.93 -2.95 -5.42
N ILE A 53 8.21 -3.13 -5.07
CA ILE A 53 8.93 -4.40 -5.22
C ILE A 53 9.35 -4.88 -3.84
N GLY A 54 8.96 -6.12 -3.50
CA GLY A 54 9.34 -6.79 -2.25
C GLY A 54 10.36 -7.89 -2.51
N VAL A 55 11.37 -7.98 -1.66
CA VAL A 55 12.39 -9.05 -1.71
C VAL A 55 12.38 -9.78 -0.37
N LYS A 56 12.21 -11.11 -0.40
CA LYS A 56 12.37 -11.97 0.77
C LYS A 56 13.77 -12.55 0.74
N MET A 57 14.53 -12.34 1.81
CA MET A 57 15.81 -13.03 2.00
C MET A 57 15.56 -14.31 2.80
N THR A 58 16.08 -15.42 2.29
CA THR A 58 16.08 -16.74 2.92
C THR A 58 17.45 -17.05 3.49
#